data_AF-A0A7J4T739-F1
#
_entry.id   AF-A0A7J4T739-F1
#
_cell.length_a   1.000
_cell.length_b   1.000
_cell.length_c   1.000
_cell.angle_alpha   90.00
_cell.angle_beta   90.00
_cell.angle_gamma   90.00
#
_symmetry.space_group_name_H-M   'P 1'
#
loop_
_entity.id
_entity.type
_entity.pdbx_description
1 polymer ?
#
loop_
_entity_poly.entity_id
_entity_poly.type
_entity_poly.pdbx_seq_one_letter_code
_entity_poly.pdbx_strand_id
1 'polypeptide(L)'
;MAEMLQWVVGASVLMIVADWAGWHYVWRHENLNPSGNEIRKRTALSFVVSYLIPLMPTAIIIGGPEALHWYDEGFTIASSKVSFILLGLMSFGLTASGYSWKSRHDEGQESRRLTGEEEILPEFAMQHLVWTSTLMGITSLAWFYLFLF
;
A
#
# COMPACT_ATOMS: atom_id res chain seq x y z
N MET A 1 6.95 9.46 -23.16
CA MET A 1 7.39 8.40 -22.22
C MET A 1 8.31 8.90 -21.11
N ALA A 2 9.23 9.85 -21.33
CA ALA A 2 9.98 10.47 -20.22
C ALA A 2 9.07 11.08 -19.12
N GLU A 3 7.98 11.76 -19.51
CA GLU A 3 6.97 12.25 -18.56
C GLU A 3 6.22 11.10 -17.86
N MET A 4 5.87 10.04 -18.59
CA MET A 4 5.23 8.84 -18.03
C MET A 4 6.15 8.16 -16.99
N LEU A 5 7.45 8.06 -17.27
CA LEU A 5 8.43 7.51 -16.35
C LEU A 5 8.48 8.33 -15.05
N GLN A 6 8.45 9.67 -15.13
CA GLN A 6 8.40 10.53 -13.94
C GLN A 6 7.15 10.28 -13.10
N TRP A 7 5.98 10.20 -13.74
CA TRP A 7 4.73 9.90 -13.03
C TRP A 7 4.73 8.52 -12.40
N VAL A 8 5.28 7.52 -13.09
CA VAL A 8 5.40 6.14 -12.59
C VAL A 8 6.34 6.06 -11.40
N VAL A 9 7.49 6.74 -11.46
CA VAL A 9 8.41 6.86 -10.32
C VAL A 9 7.72 7.56 -9.15
N GLY A 10 7.00 8.65 -9.40
CA GLY A 10 6.22 9.37 -8.39
C GLY A 10 5.18 8.48 -7.71
N ALA A 11 4.39 7.74 -8.47
CA ALA A 11 3.38 6.80 -7.96
C ALA A 11 4.03 5.66 -7.14
N SER A 12 5.16 5.14 -7.61
CA SER A 12 5.93 4.10 -6.91
C SER A 12 6.42 4.58 -5.55
N VAL A 13 7.04 5.76 -5.50
CA VAL A 13 7.53 6.37 -4.26
C VAL A 13 6.37 6.68 -3.32
N LEU A 14 5.26 7.22 -3.85
CA LEU A 14 4.08 7.50 -3.03
C LEU A 14 3.54 6.23 -2.38
N MET A 15 3.46 5.11 -3.12
CA MET A 15 2.99 3.83 -2.59
C MET A 15 3.94 3.27 -1.53
N ILE A 16 5.25 3.37 -1.75
CA ILE A 16 6.29 3.01 -0.78
C ILE A 16 6.14 3.80 0.53
N VAL A 17 5.94 5.12 0.43
CA VAL A 17 5.78 6.00 1.59
C VAL A 17 4.47 5.71 2.32
N ALA A 18 3.37 5.51 1.59
CA ALA A 18 2.07 5.18 2.16
C ALA A 18 2.12 3.84 2.92
N ASP A 19 2.75 2.82 2.33
CA ASP A 19 2.94 1.53 2.99
C ASP A 19 3.88 1.66 4.21
N TRP A 20 5.00 2.36 4.07
CA TRP A 20 5.92 2.60 5.18
C TRP A 20 5.21 3.27 6.36
N ALA A 21 4.36 4.26 6.09
CA ALA A 21 3.58 4.95 7.10
C ALA A 21 2.55 4.03 7.76
N GLY A 22 1.77 3.28 6.97
CA GLY A 22 0.83 2.28 7.49
C GLY A 22 1.53 1.26 8.38
N TRP A 23 2.68 0.74 7.95
CA TRP A 23 3.48 -0.18 8.76
C TRP A 23 3.99 0.46 10.06
N HIS A 24 4.59 1.66 9.96
CA HIS A 24 5.24 2.31 11.10
C HIS A 24 4.29 2.84 12.16
N TYR A 25 3.14 3.36 11.76
CA TYR A 25 2.20 3.99 12.68
C TYR A 25 1.06 3.08 13.10
N VAL A 26 0.76 2.02 12.33
CA VAL A 26 -0.42 1.17 12.58
C VAL A 26 -0.01 -0.28 12.79
N TRP A 27 0.40 -0.97 11.73
CA TRP A 27 0.41 -2.43 11.70
C TRP A 27 1.52 -3.09 12.53
N ARG A 28 2.60 -2.37 12.83
CA ARG A 28 3.64 -2.89 13.73
C ARG A 28 3.22 -2.92 15.20
N HIS A 29 2.13 -2.24 15.55
CA HIS A 29 1.59 -2.12 16.91
C HIS A 29 0.39 -3.03 17.15
N GLU A 30 0.11 -3.96 16.23
CA GLU A 30 -0.96 -4.94 16.38
C GLU A 30 -0.60 -5.92 17.52
N ASN A 31 -1.43 -5.96 18.57
CA ASN A 31 -1.29 -6.80 19.76
C ASN A 31 -1.71 -8.23 19.42
N LEU A 32 -0.78 -9.01 18.90
CA LEU A 32 -1.00 -10.41 18.53
C LEU A 32 -0.74 -11.40 19.69
N ASN A 33 -0.15 -10.94 20.81
CA ASN A 33 0.17 -11.77 21.97
C ASN A 33 -0.31 -11.12 23.28
N PRO A 34 -1.02 -11.87 24.16
CA PRO A 34 -1.49 -11.38 25.46
C PRO A 34 -0.38 -11.20 26.52
N SER A 35 0.87 -11.58 26.21
CA SER A 35 1.99 -11.61 27.16
C SER A 35 2.96 -10.42 27.07
N GLY A 36 2.74 -9.46 26.17
CA GLY A 36 3.53 -8.21 26.15
C GLY A 36 3.48 -7.45 24.83
N ASN A 37 3.63 -6.12 24.93
CA ASN A 37 3.74 -5.14 23.84
C ASN A 37 5.00 -5.35 22.98
N GLU A 38 5.14 -6.50 22.33
CA GLU A 38 6.22 -6.71 21.36
C GLU A 38 5.87 -6.08 20.01
N ILE A 39 6.73 -5.18 19.55
CA ILE A 39 6.58 -4.55 18.25
C ILE A 39 6.82 -5.58 17.14
N ARG A 40 5.86 -5.74 16.23
CA ARG A 40 5.96 -6.70 15.13
C ARG A 40 7.11 -6.33 14.20
N LYS A 41 7.95 -7.32 13.88
CA LYS A 41 8.98 -7.20 12.84
C LYS A 41 8.38 -7.47 11.47
N ARG A 42 8.89 -6.76 10.47
CA ARG A 42 8.46 -6.94 9.08
C ARG A 42 9.05 -8.23 8.54
N THR A 43 8.25 -9.05 7.86
CA THR A 43 8.74 -10.24 7.18
C THR A 43 9.43 -9.86 5.87
N ALA A 44 10.37 -10.69 5.40
CA ALA A 44 11.06 -10.45 4.12
C ALA A 44 10.07 -10.37 2.94
N LEU A 45 9.05 -11.22 2.93
CA LEU A 45 7.99 -11.18 1.92
C LEU A 45 7.23 -9.84 1.94
N SER A 46 6.83 -9.37 3.13
CA SER A 46 6.16 -8.08 3.28
C SER A 46 7.06 -6.91 2.84
N PHE A 47 8.37 -7.02 3.05
CA PHE A 47 9.32 -6.02 2.56
C PHE A 47 9.36 -5.99 1.02
N VAL A 48 9.52 -7.16 0.38
CA VAL A 48 9.55 -7.26 -1.09
C VAL A 48 8.26 -6.71 -1.70
N VAL A 49 7.11 -7.13 -1.19
CA VAL A 49 5.80 -6.71 -1.70
C VAL A 49 5.61 -5.20 -1.61
N SER A 50 6.13 -4.57 -0.55
CA SER A 50 5.87 -3.16 -0.29
C SER A 50 6.92 -2.20 -0.83
N TYR A 51 8.14 -2.68 -1.11
CA TYR A 51 9.23 -1.81 -1.57
C TYR A 51 9.75 -2.15 -2.96
N LEU A 52 9.67 -3.42 -3.39
CA LEU A 52 10.18 -3.83 -4.70
C LEU A 52 9.07 -3.90 -5.75
N ILE A 53 7.91 -4.47 -5.42
CA ILE A 53 6.80 -4.59 -6.38
C ILE A 53 6.33 -3.21 -6.90
N PRO A 54 6.22 -2.15 -6.07
CA PRO A 54 5.83 -0.84 -6.57
C PRO A 54 6.79 -0.27 -7.62
N LEU A 55 8.06 -0.69 -7.63
CA LEU A 55 9.07 -0.25 -8.61
C LEU A 55 9.06 -1.06 -9.92
N MET A 56 8.28 -2.15 -9.99
CA MET A 56 8.22 -2.99 -11.19
C MET A 56 7.82 -2.22 -12.46
N PRO A 57 6.80 -1.33 -12.46
CA PRO A 57 6.48 -0.56 -13.65
C PRO A 57 7.61 0.38 -14.06
N THR A 58 8.35 0.95 -13.11
CA THR A 58 9.54 1.76 -13.41
C THR A 58 10.61 0.93 -14.11
N ALA A 59 10.92 -0.26 -13.59
CA ALA A 59 11.87 -1.17 -14.21
C ALA A 59 11.43 -1.59 -15.62
N ILE A 60 10.12 -1.82 -15.81
CA ILE A 60 9.55 -2.14 -17.11
C ILE A 60 9.73 -1.00 -18.12
N ILE A 61 9.50 0.25 -17.72
CA ILE A 61 9.64 1.37 -18.67
C ILE A 61 11.12 1.60 -19.01
N ILE A 62 12.03 1.47 -18.04
CA ILE A 62 13.48 1.60 -18.27
C ILE A 62 14.03 0.48 -19.16
N GLY A 63 13.55 -0.76 -19.02
CA GLY A 63 13.97 -1.87 -19.88
C GLY A 63 13.49 -1.75 -21.34
N GLY A 64 12.53 -0.85 -21.60
CA GLY A 64 11.93 -0.66 -22.92
C GLY A 64 12.86 -0.02 -23.96
N PRO A 65 12.35 0.21 -25.17
CA PRO A 65 13.11 0.67 -26.32
C PRO A 65 13.58 2.13 -26.24
N GLU A 66 13.22 2.87 -25.19
CA GLU A 66 13.67 4.26 -25.00
C GLU A 66 14.93 4.39 -24.12
N ALA A 67 15.27 3.35 -23.36
CA ALA A 67 16.40 3.41 -22.43
C ALA A 67 17.37 2.24 -22.65
N LEU A 68 16.96 0.99 -22.38
CA LEU A 68 17.87 -0.16 -22.41
C LEU A 68 17.67 -1.10 -23.62
N HIS A 69 16.58 -0.97 -24.36
CA HIS A 69 16.28 -1.77 -25.56
C HIS A 69 16.25 -3.29 -25.32
N TRP A 70 15.83 -3.75 -24.14
CA TRP A 70 15.74 -5.18 -23.82
C TRP A 70 14.54 -5.86 -24.48
N TYR A 71 13.46 -5.11 -24.75
CA TYR A 71 12.24 -5.57 -25.41
C TYR A 71 11.58 -4.44 -26.18
N ASP A 72 10.55 -4.79 -26.95
CA ASP A 72 9.82 -3.88 -27.82
C ASP A 72 8.82 -2.96 -27.08
N GLU A 73 8.31 -1.97 -27.82
CA GLU A 73 7.36 -0.98 -27.31
C GLU A 73 6.02 -1.62 -26.88
N GLY A 74 5.53 -2.60 -27.65
CA GLY A 74 4.28 -3.29 -27.35
C GLY A 74 4.36 -4.05 -26.03
N PHE A 75 5.46 -4.75 -25.78
CA PHE A 75 5.72 -5.41 -24.50
C PHE A 75 5.79 -4.39 -23.36
N THR A 76 6.50 -3.28 -23.56
CA THR A 76 6.63 -2.20 -22.56
C THR A 76 5.26 -1.66 -22.14
N ILE A 77 4.39 -1.36 -23.11
CA ILE A 77 3.05 -0.82 -22.85
C ILE A 77 2.18 -1.87 -22.15
N ALA A 78 2.13 -3.10 -22.66
CA ALA A 78 1.27 -4.15 -22.12
C ALA A 78 1.66 -4.50 -20.67
N SER A 79 2.94 -4.73 -20.41
CA SER A 79 3.43 -5.09 -19.07
C SER A 79 3.31 -3.94 -18.07
N SER A 80 3.49 -2.69 -18.52
CA SER A 80 3.25 -1.51 -17.68
C SER A 80 1.78 -1.39 -17.27
N LYS A 81 0.84 -1.52 -18.24
CA LYS A 81 -0.61 -1.45 -17.94
C LYS A 81 -1.07 -2.57 -17.00
N VAL A 82 -0.55 -3.79 -17.20
CA VAL A 82 -0.81 -4.91 -16.26
C VAL A 82 -0.29 -4.58 -14.86
N SER A 83 0.90 -3.98 -14.76
CA SER A 83 1.46 -3.60 -13.46
C SER A 83 0.65 -2.48 -12.80
N PHE A 84 0.21 -1.48 -13.57
CA PHE A 84 -0.62 -0.38 -13.06
C PHE A 84 -1.95 -0.88 -12.51
N ILE A 85 -2.65 -1.76 -13.22
CA ILE A 85 -3.95 -2.27 -12.74
C ILE A 85 -3.78 -3.13 -11.49
N LEU A 86 -2.73 -3.97 -11.42
CA LEU A 86 -2.47 -4.79 -10.25
C LEU A 86 -2.15 -3.94 -9.02
N LEU A 87 -1.29 -2.93 -9.17
CA LEU A 87 -0.94 -2.01 -8.08
C LEU A 87 -2.12 -1.14 -7.66
N GLY A 88 -2.94 -0.70 -8.61
CA GLY A 88 -4.19 0.03 -8.35
C GLY A 88 -5.18 -0.80 -7.54
N LEU A 89 -5.40 -2.07 -7.91
CA LEU A 89 -6.28 -2.98 -7.18
C LEU A 89 -5.72 -3.35 -5.80
N MET A 90 -4.41 -3.60 -5.67
CA MET A 90 -3.80 -3.91 -4.37
C MET A 90 -3.94 -2.74 -3.39
N SER A 91 -3.57 -1.53 -3.80
CA SER A 91 -3.69 -0.34 -2.96
C SER A 91 -5.15 0.00 -2.64
N PHE A 92 -6.08 -0.21 -3.59
CA PHE A 92 -7.52 -0.09 -3.32
C PHE A 92 -7.98 -1.07 -2.23
N GLY A 93 -7.60 -2.34 -2.35
CA GLY A 93 -7.95 -3.38 -1.38
C GLY A 93 -7.44 -3.06 0.04
N LEU A 94 -6.20 -2.57 0.14
CA LEU A 94 -5.63 -2.13 1.43
C LEU A 94 -6.39 -0.93 2.01
N THR A 95 -6.77 0.03 1.17
CA THR A 95 -7.57 1.20 1.58
C THR A 95 -8.94 0.77 2.11
N ALA A 96 -9.65 -0.05 1.35
CA ALA A 96 -10.97 -0.57 1.74
C ALA A 96 -10.88 -1.39 3.03
N SER A 97 -9.83 -2.20 3.19
CA SER A 97 -9.58 -2.96 4.42
C SER A 97 -9.37 -2.06 5.63
N GLY A 98 -8.58 -0.98 5.49
CA GLY A 98 -8.35 -0.01 6.55
C GLY A 98 -9.62 0.72 7.00
N TYR A 99 -10.45 1.17 6.05
CA TYR A 99 -11.74 1.79 6.39
C TYR A 99 -12.73 0.79 7.00
N SER A 100 -12.78 -0.44 6.49
CA SER A 100 -13.62 -1.50 7.06
C SER A 100 -13.23 -1.80 8.50
N TRP A 101 -11.92 -1.83 8.80
CA TRP A 101 -11.42 -1.99 10.16
C TRP A 101 -11.84 -0.83 11.05
N LYS A 102 -11.74 0.42 10.57
CA LYS A 102 -12.17 1.60 11.34
C LYS A 102 -13.67 1.56 11.65
N SER A 103 -14.52 1.24 10.67
CA SER A 103 -15.98 1.10 10.87
C SER A 103 -16.30 0.08 11.95
N ARG A 104 -15.69 -1.12 11.86
CA ARG A 104 -15.87 -2.19 12.85
C ARG A 104 -15.35 -1.79 14.23
N HIS A 105 -14.25 -1.04 14.28
CA HIS A 105 -13.75 -0.54 15.54
C HIS A 105 -14.77 0.43 16.18
N ASP A 106 -15.30 1.39 15.42
CA ASP A 106 -16.27 2.38 15.91
C ASP A 106 -17.59 1.72 16.36
N GLU A 107 -18.11 0.79 15.57
CA GLU A 107 -19.33 0.01 15.89
C GLU A 107 -19.13 -0.89 17.12
N GLY A 108 -17.92 -1.44 17.30
CA GLY A 108 -17.58 -2.36 18.38
C GLY A 108 -17.14 -1.69 19.69
N GLN A 109 -16.99 -0.35 19.75
CA GLN A 109 -16.51 0.33 20.96
C GLN A 109 -17.46 0.11 22.16
N GLU A 110 -18.77 0.26 21.94
CA GLU A 110 -19.77 0.12 23.01
C GLU A 110 -19.86 -1.33 23.51
N SER A 111 -19.79 -2.30 22.59
CA SER A 111 -19.79 -3.72 22.93
C SER A 111 -18.56 -4.11 23.76
N ARG A 112 -17.35 -3.69 23.35
CA ARG A 112 -16.09 -3.98 24.05
C ARG A 112 -16.01 -3.36 25.43
N ARG A 113 -16.58 -2.16 25.60
CA ARG A 113 -16.71 -1.52 26.92
C ARG A 113 -17.53 -2.36 27.89
N LEU A 114 -18.52 -3.11 27.40
CA LEU A 114 -19.40 -3.96 28.21
C LEU A 114 -18.82 -5.36 28.46
N THR A 115 -18.03 -5.90 27.52
CA THR A 115 -17.45 -7.26 27.60
C THR A 115 -16.04 -7.29 28.18
N GLY A 116 -15.34 -6.15 28.24
CA GLY A 116 -13.95 -6.09 28.69
C GLY A 116 -12.96 -6.71 27.71
N GLU A 117 -13.34 -6.90 26.45
CA GLU A 117 -12.43 -7.39 25.40
C GLU A 117 -11.31 -6.37 25.15
N GLU A 118 -10.07 -6.85 25.17
CA GLU A 118 -8.89 -6.05 24.87
C GLU A 118 -8.81 -5.68 23.39
N GLU A 119 -8.27 -4.51 23.12
CA GLU A 119 -8.16 -4.00 21.77
C GLU A 119 -6.91 -4.54 21.04
N ILE A 120 -7.10 -4.98 19.79
CA ILE A 120 -6.04 -5.50 18.93
C ILE A 120 -5.04 -4.40 18.54
N LEU A 121 -5.49 -3.15 18.37
CA LEU A 121 -4.64 -2.00 18.06
C LEU A 121 -4.74 -0.98 19.21
N PRO A 122 -3.62 -0.39 19.65
CA PRO A 122 -3.67 0.67 20.64
C PRO A 122 -4.25 1.96 20.03
N GLU A 123 -4.87 2.78 20.89
CA GLU A 123 -5.56 4.01 20.49
C GLU A 123 -4.71 4.95 19.59
N PHE A 124 -3.42 5.11 19.90
CA PHE A 124 -2.52 5.95 19.10
C PHE A 124 -2.36 5.42 17.67
N ALA A 125 -2.33 4.10 17.48
CA ALA A 125 -2.21 3.48 16.16
C ALA A 125 -3.53 3.62 15.38
N MET A 126 -4.67 3.51 16.08
CA MET A 126 -6.00 3.72 15.50
C MET A 126 -6.18 5.13 14.96
N GLN A 127 -5.66 6.15 15.65
CA GLN A 127 -5.68 7.54 15.16
C GLN A 127 -4.98 7.70 13.82
N HIS A 128 -3.97 6.87 13.54
CA HIS A 128 -3.23 6.94 12.29
C HIS A 128 -3.83 6.10 11.14
N LEU A 129 -4.77 5.19 11.43
CA LEU A 129 -5.37 4.29 10.45
C LEU A 129 -6.08 5.03 9.31
N VAL A 130 -6.80 6.11 9.61
CA VAL A 130 -7.59 6.84 8.60
C VAL A 130 -6.67 7.48 7.57
N TRP A 131 -5.71 8.32 7.99
CA TRP A 131 -4.85 9.04 7.03
C TRP A 131 -3.89 8.11 6.28
N THR A 132 -3.40 7.04 6.92
CA THR A 132 -2.55 6.05 6.23
C THR A 132 -3.34 5.28 5.17
N SER A 133 -4.60 4.93 5.46
CA SER A 133 -5.51 4.33 4.47
C SER A 133 -5.84 5.32 3.35
N THR A 134 -6.08 6.60 3.66
CA THR A 134 -6.31 7.63 2.65
C THR A 134 -5.11 7.79 1.72
N LEU A 135 -3.88 7.82 2.26
CA LEU A 135 -2.66 7.88 1.44
C LEU A 135 -2.57 6.70 0.49
N MET A 136 -2.86 5.49 0.97
CA MET A 136 -2.93 4.30 0.12
C MET A 136 -4.02 4.43 -0.95
N GLY A 137 -5.16 5.05 -0.62
CA GLY A 137 -6.24 5.33 -1.58
C GLY A 137 -5.80 6.28 -2.69
N ILE A 138 -5.03 7.33 -2.34
CA ILE A 138 -4.46 8.25 -3.33
C ILE A 138 -3.49 7.51 -4.26
N THR A 139 -2.69 6.56 -3.73
CA THR A 139 -1.80 5.74 -4.57
C THR A 139 -2.58 4.90 -5.56
N SER A 140 -3.73 4.36 -5.15
CA SER A 140 -4.63 3.61 -6.02
C SER A 140 -5.15 4.47 -7.18
N LEU A 141 -5.59 5.69 -6.88
CA LEU A 141 -6.03 6.64 -7.90
C LEU A 141 -4.90 7.00 -8.87
N ALA A 142 -3.68 7.18 -8.37
CA ALA A 142 -2.51 7.46 -9.23
C ALA A 142 -2.23 6.30 -10.21
N TRP A 143 -2.32 5.05 -9.75
CA TRP A 143 -2.16 3.89 -10.61
C TRP A 143 -3.26 3.73 -11.64
N PHE A 144 -4.53 3.95 -11.26
CA PHE A 144 -5.63 3.93 -12.22
C PHE A 144 -5.55 5.07 -13.22
N TYR A 145 -5.11 6.25 -12.80
CA TYR A 145 -4.84 7.36 -13.71
C TYR A 145 -3.77 6.98 -14.73
N LEU A 146 -2.63 6.42 -14.30
CA LEU A 146 -1.57 5.94 -15.18
C LEU A 146 -2.01 4.83 -16.13
N PHE A 147 -2.97 4.00 -15.73
CA PHE A 147 -3.53 2.95 -16.58
C PHE A 147 -4.36 3.51 -17.75
N LEU A 148 -5.04 4.64 -17.56
CA LEU A 148 -5.90 5.27 -18.56
C LEU A 148 -5.12 5.99 -19.66
N PHE A 149 -3.92 6.49 -19.34
CA PHE A 149 -2.99 7.07 -20.30
C PHE A 149 -2.07 6.00 -20.94
#